data_AF-A0A936KBH5-F1
#
_entry.id   AF-A0A936KBH5-F1
#
_cell.length_a   1.000
_cell.length_b   1.000
_cell.length_c   1.000
_cell.angle_alpha   90.00
_cell.angle_beta   90.00
_cell.angle_gamma   90.00
#
_symmetry.space_group_name_H-M   'P 1'
#
loop_
_entity.id
_entity.type
_entity.pdbx_description
1 polymer ?
#
loop_
_entity_poly.entity_id
_entity_poly.type
_entity_poly.pdbx_seq_one_letter_code
_entity_poly.pdbx_strand_id
1 'polypeptide(L)'
;MFRLAIYTAIEPGICLRHRQPQSFATASDAAAAGVAYLRQHPMAVGFEIEPPGLVAANDTAIKRQRVQRAIAARRSKRSGKGGDHAGR
;
A
#
# COMPACT_ATOMS: atom_id res chain seq x y z
N MET A 1 15.83 2.49 2.53
CA MET A 1 16.06 2.36 1.07
C MET A 1 14.83 2.83 0.32
N PHE A 2 15.04 3.60 -0.73
CA PHE A 2 13.99 4.08 -1.64
C PHE A 2 13.62 2.98 -2.62
N ARG A 3 12.40 3.03 -3.14
CA ARG A 3 11.92 2.12 -4.19
C ARG A 3 11.31 2.92 -5.33
N LEU A 4 11.24 2.30 -6.48
CA LEU A 4 10.71 2.90 -7.68
C LEU A 4 9.41 2.19 -8.04
N ALA A 5 8.35 2.95 -8.26
CA ALA A 5 7.15 2.44 -8.92
C ALA A 5 6.96 3.18 -10.25
N ILE A 6 6.63 2.43 -11.29
CA ILE A 6 6.48 2.92 -12.65
C ILE A 6 5.01 2.87 -13.03
N TYR A 7 4.59 3.86 -13.80
CA TYR A 7 3.27 3.94 -14.40
C TYR A 7 3.34 3.56 -15.88
N THR A 8 2.54 2.58 -16.29
CA THR A 8 2.43 2.13 -17.69
C THR A 8 1.02 2.40 -18.16
N ALA A 9 0.86 3.12 -19.27
CA ALA A 9 -0.45 3.36 -19.84
C ALA A 9 -0.99 2.07 -20.48
N ILE A 10 -2.24 1.71 -20.16
CA ILE A 10 -2.95 0.60 -20.83
C ILE A 10 -4.01 1.15 -21.77
N GLU A 11 -4.75 2.16 -21.30
CA GLU A 11 -5.85 2.80 -22.00
C GLU A 11 -5.81 4.31 -21.71
N PRO A 12 -6.46 5.17 -22.52
CA PRO A 12 -6.57 6.59 -22.23
C PRO A 12 -7.14 6.82 -20.82
N GLY A 13 -6.33 7.45 -19.95
CA GLY A 13 -6.70 7.72 -18.56
C GLY A 13 -6.52 6.55 -17.58
N ILE A 14 -6.08 5.37 -18.03
CA ILE A 14 -5.83 4.21 -17.17
C ILE A 14 -4.36 3.82 -17.22
N CYS A 15 -3.72 3.82 -16.05
CA CYS A 15 -2.33 3.43 -15.87
C CYS A 15 -2.19 2.28 -14.87
N LEU A 16 -1.36 1.28 -15.19
CA LEU A 16 -0.89 0.32 -14.21
C LEU A 16 0.30 0.89 -13.46
N ARG A 17 0.23 0.78 -12.14
CA ARG A 17 1.35 1.09 -11.27
C ARG A 17 2.05 -0.21 -10.87
N HIS A 18 3.31 -0.38 -11.26
CA HIS A 18 4.10 -1.55 -10.90
C HIS A 18 5.35 -1.13 -10.11
N ARG A 19 5.60 -1.81 -8.99
CA ARG A 19 6.78 -1.56 -8.15
C ARG A 19 7.95 -2.39 -8.65
N GLN A 20 9.08 -1.74 -8.88
CA GLN A 20 10.32 -2.41 -9.24
C GLN A 20 10.89 -3.17 -8.03
N PRO A 21 11.47 -4.37 -8.23
CA PRO A 21 12.02 -5.17 -7.15
C PRO A 21 13.29 -4.55 -6.54
N GLN A 22 13.98 -3.71 -7.32
CA GLN A 22 15.21 -3.04 -6.92
C GLN A 22 14.96 -1.96 -5.87
N SER A 23 15.94 -1.78 -4.99
CA SER A 23 15.91 -0.76 -3.94
C SER A 23 17.15 0.12 -4.09
N PHE A 24 16.99 1.41 -3.83
CA PHE A 24 18.01 2.43 -4.04
C PHE A 24 18.46 3.03 -2.71
N ALA A 25 19.76 3.33 -2.62
CA ALA A 25 20.35 3.94 -1.43
C ALA A 25 19.82 5.36 -1.24
N THR A 26 19.79 6.15 -2.31
CA THR A 26 19.31 7.54 -2.32
C THR A 26 18.10 7.74 -3.22
N ALA A 27 17.37 8.83 -3.03
CA ALA A 27 16.29 9.23 -3.92
C ALA A 27 16.82 9.61 -5.31
N SER A 28 18.01 10.21 -5.39
CA SER A 28 18.63 10.58 -6.67
C SER A 28 18.93 9.36 -7.54
N ASP A 29 19.44 8.28 -6.95
CA ASP A 29 19.70 7.02 -7.67
C ASP A 29 18.39 6.42 -8.20
N ALA A 30 17.33 6.45 -7.38
CA ALA A 30 16.01 6.00 -7.79
C ALA A 30 15.43 6.87 -8.93
N ALA A 31 15.63 8.19 -8.86
CA ALA A 31 15.20 9.12 -9.91
C ALA A 31 15.94 8.85 -11.23
N ALA A 32 17.26 8.67 -11.17
CA ALA A 32 18.07 8.35 -12.33
C ALA A 32 17.64 7.03 -12.98
N ALA A 33 17.37 6.00 -12.17
CA ALA A 33 16.83 4.74 -12.64
C ALA A 33 15.43 4.89 -13.27
N GLY A 34 14.55 5.70 -12.67
CA GLY A 34 13.24 6.02 -13.22
C GLY A 34 13.31 6.68 -14.59
N VAL A 35 14.16 7.70 -14.74
CA VAL A 35 14.39 8.38 -16.02
C VAL A 35 14.95 7.42 -17.06
N ALA A 36 15.92 6.58 -16.68
CA ALA A 36 16.48 5.56 -17.57
C ALA A 36 15.41 4.56 -18.02
N TYR A 37 14.52 4.14 -17.11
CA TYR A 37 13.43 3.23 -17.43
C TYR A 37 12.46 3.82 -18.46
N LEU A 38 12.04 5.09 -18.26
CA LEU A 38 11.15 5.78 -19.20
C LEU A 38 11.74 5.88 -20.60
N ARG A 39 13.05 6.08 -20.73
CA ARG A 39 13.74 6.13 -22.03
C ARG A 39 13.74 4.78 -22.75
N GLN A 40 13.76 3.68 -22.00
CA GLN A 40 13.82 2.32 -22.54
C GLN A 40 12.44 1.73 -22.83
N HIS A 41 11.38 2.23 -22.17
CA HIS A 41 10.04 1.65 -22.24
C HIS A 41 9.02 2.70 -22.71
N PRO A 42 8.68 2.73 -24.01
CA PRO A 42 7.75 3.72 -24.57
C PRO A 42 6.35 3.72 -23.97
N MET A 43 5.92 2.59 -23.40
CA MET A 43 4.62 2.44 -22.74
C MET A 43 4.62 3.01 -21.31
N ALA A 44 5.79 3.29 -20.74
CA ALA A 44 5.92 3.88 -19.42
C ALA A 44 5.71 5.39 -19.52
N VAL A 45 4.79 5.91 -18.72
CA VAL A 45 4.34 7.32 -18.78
C VAL A 45 4.78 8.13 -17.57
N GLY A 46 5.36 7.48 -16.56
CA GLY A 46 5.88 8.16 -15.38
C GLY A 46 6.43 7.20 -14.34
N PHE A 47 6.98 7.76 -13.27
CA PHE A 47 7.41 7.00 -12.10
C PHE A 47 7.19 7.81 -10.83
N GLU A 48 7.12 7.11 -9.70
CA GLU A 48 7.23 7.70 -8.37
C GLU A 48 8.38 7.05 -7.60
N ILE A 49 8.99 7.85 -6.73
CA ILE A 49 9.97 7.37 -5.77
C ILE A 49 9.25 7.16 -4.45
N GLU A 50 9.16 5.92 -4.03
CA GLU A 50 8.55 5.56 -2.79
C GLU A 50 9.54 5.78 -1.64
N PRO A 51 9.16 6.58 -0.62
CA PRO A 51 10.03 6.84 0.50
C PRO A 51 10.24 5.58 1.35
N PRO A 52 11.39 5.48 2.03
CA PRO A 52 11.64 4.41 2.98
C PRO A 52 10.54 4.41 4.07
N GLY A 53 10.10 3.22 4.47
CA GLY A 53 9.11 3.05 5.53
C GLY A 53 7.65 3.12 5.09
N LEU A 54 7.32 3.47 3.84
CA LEU A 54 5.94 3.44 3.34
C LEU A 54 5.32 2.03 3.44
N VAL A 55 6.12 0.99 3.18
CA VAL A 55 5.69 -0.41 3.34
C VAL A 55 5.43 -0.76 4.80
N ALA A 56 6.36 -0.41 5.69
CA ALA A 56 6.20 -0.65 7.12
C ALA A 56 4.99 0.11 7.70
N ALA A 57 4.73 1.33 7.21
CA ALA A 57 3.56 2.13 7.58
C ALA A 57 2.26 1.48 7.07
N ASN A 58 2.23 1.01 5.82
CA ASN A 58 1.07 0.33 5.25
C ASN A 58 0.78 -1.01 5.97
N ASP A 59 1.81 -1.82 6.22
CA ASP A 59 1.68 -3.08 6.95
C ASP A 59 1.18 -2.84 8.38
N THR A 60 1.69 -1.78 9.02
CA THR A 60 1.22 -1.35 10.35
C THR A 60 -0.23 -0.91 10.31
N ALA A 61 -0.65 -0.16 9.29
CA ALA A 61 -2.03 0.29 9.12
C ALA A 61 -2.99 -0.89 8.90
N ILE A 62 -2.64 -1.82 8.02
CA ILE A 62 -3.41 -3.05 7.75
C ILE A 62 -3.52 -3.89 9.04
N LYS A 63 -2.41 -4.06 9.78
CA LYS A 63 -2.40 -4.80 11.05
C LYS A 63 -3.29 -4.12 12.09
N ARG A 64 -3.22 -2.79 12.24
CA ARG A 64 -4.09 -2.01 13.15
C ARG A 64 -5.56 -2.18 12.80
N GLN A 65 -5.92 -2.08 11.52
CA GLN A 65 -7.30 -2.24 11.07
C GLN A 65 -7.85 -3.64 11.38
N ARG A 66 -7.05 -4.69 11.16
CA ARG A 66 -7.42 -6.07 11.53
C ARG A 66 -7.66 -6.22 13.03
N VAL A 67 -6.77 -5.66 13.86
CA VAL A 67 -6.90 -5.71 15.32
C VAL A 67 -8.17 -4.97 15.78
N GLN A 68 -8.44 -3.78 15.25
CA GLN A 68 -9.65 -3.01 15.57
C GLN A 68 -10.93 -3.77 15.21
N ARG A 69 -10.98 -4.40 14.02
CA ARG A 69 -12.11 -5.25 13.61
C ARG A 69 -12.31 -6.43 14.56
N ALA A 70 -11.23 -7.09 14.97
CA ALA A 70 -11.31 -8.19 15.94
C ALA A 70 -11.81 -7.73 17.32
N ILE A 71 -11.39 -6.55 17.78
CA ILE A 71 -11.88 -5.95 19.03
C ILE A 71 -13.38 -5.62 18.93
N ALA A 72 -13.81 -4.99 17.84
CA ALA A 72 -15.22 -4.67 17.60
C ALA A 72 -16.09 -5.93 17.57
N ALA A 73 -15.66 -6.98 16.88
CA ALA A 73 -16.37 -8.26 16.83
C ALA A 73 -16.46 -8.98 18.19
N ARG A 74 -15.45 -8.84 19.04
CA ARG A 74 -15.48 -9.37 20.43
C ARG A 74 -16.43 -8.58 21.31
N ARG A 75 -16.49 -7.26 21.14
CA ARG A 75 -17.42 -6.39 21.89
C ARG A 75 -18.88 -6.66 21.51
N SER A 76 -19.19 -6.82 20.22
CA SER A 76 -20.57 -7.14 19.78
C SER A 76 -21.04 -8.51 20.27
N LYS A 77 -20.16 -9.52 20.32
CA LYS A 77 -20.48 -10.82 20.91
C LYS A 77 -20.72 -10.76 22.43
N ARG A 78 -20.05 -9.85 23.14
CA ARG A 78 -20.28 -9.64 24.57
C ARG A 78 -21.60 -8.90 24.84
N SER A 79 -21.95 -7.90 24.04
CA SER A 79 -23.23 -7.20 24.19
C SER A 79 -24.44 -8.08 23.84
N GLY A 80 -24.29 -9.01 22.89
CA GLY A 80 -25.35 -9.96 22.53
C GLY A 80 -25.60 -11.07 23.56
N LYS A 81 -24.67 -11.32 24.49
CA LYS A 81 -24.78 -12.40 25.49
C LYS A 81 -25.34 -11.93 26.85
N GLY A 82 -25.60 -10.63 27.01
CA GLY A 82 -26.12 -10.04 28.24
C GLY A 82 -27.61 -9.69 28.21
N GLY A 83 -28.32 -9.96 27.11
CA GLY A 83 -29.73 -9.56 26.91
C GLY A 83 -30.80 -10.61 27.22
N ASP A 84 -30.44 -11.90 27.32
CA ASP A 84 -31.44 -13.00 27.36
C ASP A 84 -31.84 -13.50 28.76
N HIS A 85 -31.56 -12.74 29.83
CA HIS A 85 -31.95 -13.12 31.20
C HIS A 85 -32.67 -12.02 31.97
N ALA A 86 -33.63 -11.35 31.33
CA ALA A 86 -34.65 -10.55 32.03
C ALA A 86 -36.05 -11.08 31.67
N GLY A 87 -36.28 -12.37 31.95
CA GLY A 87 -37.60 -12.98 31.97
C GLY A 87 -37.84 -13.58 33.35
N ARG A 88 -38.52 -12.84 34.21
CA ARG A 88 -39.44 -13.32 35.25
C ARG A 88 -40.13 -12.15 35.93
#